data_AF-A0A9X4H737-F1
#
_entry.id   AF-A0A9X4H737-F1
#
_cell.length_a   1.000
_cell.length_b   1.000
_cell.length_c   1.000
_cell.angle_alpha   90.00
_cell.angle_beta   90.00
_cell.angle_gamma   90.00
#
_symmetry.space_group_name_H-M   'P 1'
#
loop_
_entity.id
_entity.type
_entity.pdbx_description
1 polymer ?
#
loop_
_entity_poly.entity_id
_entity_poly.type
_entity_poly.pdbx_seq_one_letter_code
_entity_poly.pdbx_strand_id
1 'polypeptide(L)'
;MLQINRLKITIRTAEQDFGFDHTFTKGLNFIASDDNTCGKSSVIEGIYYALGFEEIIGGKGEKVLTSVYKNSIEYNGKPFNTLESEVYLEVYNAVDIVTLHRTAKMENRDSRLVTVYYDRLESVEKGSVDYEDMYVHMPYSATREKGFHTFLERYLGLDLPYVNTYNDSESKLYLQLLFSSMFIEQKRGWADIVSGMPNLGIKEAKQRTIEYILNLDTIENGKKKIDLTDEKNQIERAWNDVVEAVGVDGRSAQCNVSNLPNSPRILKENVSAKVSIFYVNGQDINIHLSDLKDELGRLSALKPRVIDNFDELQIELQETEKQIDLIANAIYEARIKLNLEDASIKSLRENLDTIKIDIANNKDAARLRKLGSDIGSEIMNGICPVCNQTIADTLLPLANDFHVMSIDENIKHLVAQKEMFEFALEGHSETKEELKNSISQLESTLFTLRRLALSLRSDLYAEYGSQ
;
A
#
# COMPACT_ATOMS: atom_id res chain seq x y z
N MET A 1 -1.04 -13.52 24.82
CA MET A 1 -1.98 -14.66 24.98
C MET A 1 -3.32 -14.06 25.42
N LEU A 2 -4.42 -14.31 24.70
CA LEU A 2 -5.73 -13.75 25.06
C LEU A 2 -6.31 -14.50 26.27
N GLN A 3 -6.58 -13.78 27.35
CA GLN A 3 -7.32 -14.28 28.51
C GLN A 3 -8.62 -13.48 28.67
N ILE A 4 -9.73 -14.17 28.90
CA ILE A 4 -11.02 -13.54 29.20
C ILE A 4 -11.15 -13.46 30.72
N ASN A 5 -11.37 -12.25 31.25
CA ASN A 5 -11.45 -12.01 32.68
C ASN A 5 -12.89 -11.91 33.18
N ARG A 6 -13.76 -11.17 32.48
CA ARG A 6 -15.15 -10.95 32.90
C ARG A 6 -16.04 -10.77 31.68
N LEU A 7 -17.23 -11.35 31.73
CA LEU A 7 -18.27 -11.14 30.73
C LEU A 7 -19.49 -10.55 31.45
N LYS A 8 -19.98 -9.43 30.94
CA LYS A 8 -21.23 -8.81 31.37
C LYS A 8 -22.16 -8.64 30.17
N ILE A 9 -23.31 -9.28 30.21
CA ILE A 9 -24.39 -9.16 29.23
C ILE A 9 -25.53 -8.44 29.92
N THR A 10 -26.04 -7.38 29.30
CA THR A 10 -27.16 -6.58 29.81
C THR A 10 -28.27 -6.57 28.77
N ILE A 11 -29.48 -6.89 29.19
CA ILE A 11 -30.69 -6.97 28.37
C ILE A 11 -31.75 -6.12 29.05
N ARG A 12 -32.10 -4.99 28.44
CA ARG A 12 -33.11 -4.09 28.98
C ARG A 12 -34.46 -4.38 28.35
N THR A 13 -35.49 -4.45 29.19
CA THR A 13 -36.88 -4.60 28.76
C THR A 13 -37.73 -3.48 29.36
N ALA A 14 -38.97 -3.33 28.91
CA ALA A 14 -39.85 -2.27 29.42
C ALA A 14 -40.17 -2.39 30.92
N GLU A 15 -40.13 -3.61 31.47
CA GLU A 15 -40.56 -3.89 32.84
C GLU A 15 -39.39 -4.20 33.77
N GLN A 16 -38.38 -4.93 33.29
CA GLN A 16 -37.24 -5.37 34.10
C GLN A 16 -35.97 -5.59 33.27
N ASP A 17 -34.82 -5.32 33.86
CA ASP A 17 -33.52 -5.64 33.27
C ASP A 17 -33.09 -7.07 33.62
N PHE A 18 -32.60 -7.77 32.61
CA PHE A 18 -32.00 -9.09 32.73
C PHE A 18 -30.53 -9.00 32.35
N GLY A 19 -29.70 -9.89 32.90
CA GLY A 19 -28.30 -9.88 32.57
C GLY A 19 -27.54 -11.08 33.13
N PHE A 20 -26.31 -11.19 32.67
CA PHE A 20 -25.35 -12.18 33.13
C PHE A 20 -24.04 -11.43 33.40
N ASP A 21 -23.53 -11.50 34.62
CA ASP A 21 -22.27 -10.85 34.99
C ASP A 21 -21.41 -11.86 35.75
N HIS A 22 -20.30 -12.27 35.15
CA HIS A 22 -19.45 -13.30 35.73
C HIS A 22 -17.97 -13.04 35.45
N THR A 23 -17.16 -13.20 36.50
CA THR A 23 -15.69 -13.13 36.44
C THR A 23 -15.12 -14.52 36.31
N PHE A 24 -14.33 -14.76 35.26
CA PHE A 24 -13.65 -16.03 35.01
C PHE A 24 -12.35 -16.11 35.81
N THR A 25 -12.02 -17.32 36.24
CA THR A 25 -10.77 -17.59 36.93
C THR A 25 -9.72 -18.11 35.95
N LYS A 26 -8.44 -17.96 36.31
CA LYS A 26 -7.36 -18.50 35.48
C LYS A 26 -7.39 -20.04 35.51
N GLY A 27 -7.44 -20.66 34.33
CA GLY A 27 -7.44 -22.11 34.16
C GLY A 27 -8.75 -22.61 33.59
N LEU A 28 -9.24 -23.73 34.13
CA LEU A 28 -10.44 -24.40 33.62
C LEU A 28 -11.70 -23.83 34.29
N ASN A 29 -12.60 -23.26 33.48
CA ASN A 29 -13.90 -22.77 33.92
C ASN A 29 -15.00 -23.68 33.34
N PHE A 30 -16.00 -24.00 34.15
CA PHE A 30 -17.15 -24.82 33.73
C PHE A 30 -18.41 -23.95 33.68
N ILE A 31 -19.13 -24.02 32.55
CA ILE A 31 -20.45 -23.40 32.40
C ILE A 31 -21.49 -24.51 32.40
N ALA A 32 -22.21 -24.64 33.50
CA ALA A 32 -23.27 -25.63 33.67
C ALA A 32 -24.62 -24.94 33.91
N SER A 33 -25.69 -25.66 33.59
CA SER A 33 -27.06 -25.29 33.93
C SER A 33 -27.86 -26.57 34.12
N ASP A 34 -28.86 -26.48 34.98
CA ASP A 34 -29.65 -27.63 35.44
C ASP A 34 -30.60 -28.14 34.36
N ASP A 35 -31.12 -27.24 33.51
CA ASP A 35 -31.99 -27.59 32.39
C ASP A 35 -31.32 -27.36 31.02
N ASN A 36 -31.81 -28.06 30.01
CA ASN A 36 -31.58 -27.69 28.62
C ASN A 36 -32.21 -26.31 28.37
N THR A 37 -31.61 -25.48 27.50
CA THR A 37 -32.09 -24.13 27.14
C THR A 37 -31.92 -22.99 28.16
N CYS A 38 -31.12 -23.11 29.21
CA CYS A 38 -30.82 -22.00 30.14
C CYS A 38 -29.69 -21.04 29.68
N GLY A 39 -29.45 -20.89 28.38
CA GLY A 39 -28.54 -19.84 27.88
C GLY A 39 -27.03 -20.16 27.88
N LYS A 40 -26.59 -21.42 28.06
CA LYS A 40 -25.16 -21.81 27.94
C LYS A 40 -24.54 -21.33 26.62
N SER A 41 -25.22 -21.60 25.51
CA SER A 41 -24.80 -21.16 24.17
C SER A 41 -24.79 -19.63 24.07
N SER A 42 -25.75 -18.95 24.71
CA SER A 42 -25.86 -17.49 24.69
C SER A 42 -24.68 -16.79 25.37
N VAL A 43 -24.13 -17.36 26.44
CA VAL A 43 -22.91 -16.87 27.11
C VAL A 43 -21.71 -16.97 26.17
N ILE A 44 -21.52 -18.13 25.52
CA ILE A 44 -20.43 -18.36 24.57
C ILE A 44 -20.57 -17.45 23.35
N GLU A 45 -21.77 -17.36 22.77
CA GLU A 45 -22.07 -16.46 21.65
C GLU A 45 -21.76 -15.00 22.01
N GLY A 46 -22.06 -14.56 23.23
CA GLY A 46 -21.72 -13.22 23.73
C GLY A 46 -20.22 -12.92 23.68
N ILE A 47 -19.38 -13.87 24.08
CA ILE A 47 -17.91 -13.74 24.02
C ILE A 47 -17.45 -13.56 22.57
N TYR A 48 -17.84 -14.45 21.66
CA TYR A 48 -17.45 -14.37 20.25
C TYR A 48 -18.00 -13.12 19.57
N TYR A 49 -19.20 -12.70 19.95
CA TYR A 49 -19.80 -11.48 19.45
C TYR A 49 -19.04 -10.24 19.90
N ALA A 50 -18.64 -10.15 21.17
CA ALA A 50 -17.80 -9.04 21.64
C ALA A 50 -16.42 -9.00 20.94
N LEU A 51 -15.86 -10.17 20.59
CA LEU A 51 -14.62 -10.29 19.81
C LEU A 51 -14.80 -10.12 18.29
N GLY A 52 -16.02 -9.91 17.78
CA GLY A 52 -16.25 -9.76 16.35
C GLY A 52 -16.03 -11.03 15.52
N PHE A 53 -16.20 -12.20 16.15
CA PHE A 53 -15.95 -13.53 15.59
C PHE A 53 -17.23 -14.34 15.38
N GLU A 54 -18.39 -13.68 15.28
CA GLU A 54 -19.68 -14.34 15.08
C GLU A 54 -19.78 -15.18 13.78
N GLU A 55 -18.90 -14.90 12.81
CA GLU A 55 -18.79 -15.67 11.55
C GLU A 55 -18.42 -17.14 11.78
N ILE A 56 -17.71 -17.44 12.88
CA ILE A 56 -17.34 -18.81 13.26
C ILE A 56 -18.58 -19.61 13.67
N ILE A 57 -19.55 -18.95 14.30
CA ILE A 57 -20.79 -19.59 14.78
C ILE A 57 -21.73 -19.87 13.60
N GLY A 58 -21.79 -18.99 12.61
CA GLY A 58 -22.53 -19.25 11.37
C GLY A 58 -23.16 -18.06 10.65
N GLY A 59 -22.77 -16.83 10.95
CA GLY A 59 -23.27 -15.66 10.21
C GLY A 59 -22.59 -14.36 10.61
N LYS A 60 -23.10 -13.22 10.15
CA LYS A 60 -22.57 -11.88 10.51
C LYS A 60 -23.58 -11.09 11.34
N GLY A 61 -23.08 -10.33 12.30
CA GLY A 61 -23.86 -9.41 13.13
C GLY A 61 -24.75 -10.09 14.17
N GLU A 62 -25.68 -9.29 14.71
CA GLU A 62 -26.62 -9.64 15.78
C GLU A 62 -27.55 -10.81 15.40
N LYS A 63 -27.73 -11.09 14.11
CA LYS A 63 -28.57 -12.18 13.62
C LYS A 63 -28.12 -13.55 14.11
N VAL A 64 -26.83 -13.71 14.39
CA VAL A 64 -26.23 -14.96 14.89
C VAL A 64 -26.61 -15.25 16.34
N LEU A 65 -26.85 -14.20 17.13
CA LEU A 65 -27.16 -14.33 18.55
C LEU A 65 -28.52 -15.02 18.77
N THR A 66 -28.70 -15.65 19.94
CA THR A 66 -30.01 -16.20 20.34
C THR A 66 -31.13 -15.15 20.40
N SER A 67 -32.39 -15.61 20.45
CA SER A 67 -33.59 -14.76 20.52
C SER A 67 -33.56 -13.76 21.69
N VAL A 68 -32.86 -14.11 22.77
CA VAL A 68 -32.75 -13.33 24.01
C VAL A 68 -32.13 -11.95 23.77
N TYR A 69 -31.18 -11.85 22.83
CA TYR A 69 -30.54 -10.59 22.47
C TYR A 69 -31.38 -9.69 21.55
N LYS A 70 -32.40 -10.25 20.87
CA LYS A 70 -33.09 -9.58 19.75
C LYS A 70 -34.57 -9.34 19.96
N ASN A 71 -35.26 -10.37 20.44
CA ASN A 71 -36.71 -10.48 20.40
C ASN A 71 -37.25 -10.46 21.82
N SER A 72 -37.03 -11.53 22.58
CA SER A 72 -37.60 -11.66 23.90
C SER A 72 -36.82 -12.63 24.77
N ILE A 73 -36.91 -12.38 26.07
CA ILE A 73 -36.46 -13.29 27.12
C ILE A 73 -37.70 -13.85 27.84
N GLU A 74 -37.75 -15.16 28.02
CA GLU A 74 -38.82 -15.81 28.76
C GLU A 74 -38.40 -15.98 30.21
N TYR A 75 -39.17 -15.39 31.13
CA TYR A 75 -38.91 -15.47 32.56
C TYR A 75 -40.22 -15.74 33.31
N ASN A 76 -40.23 -16.77 34.15
CA ASN A 76 -41.41 -17.24 34.89
C ASN A 76 -42.66 -17.46 33.99
N GLY A 77 -42.45 -17.99 32.78
CA GLY A 77 -43.53 -18.26 31.81
C GLY A 77 -44.12 -17.03 31.14
N LYS A 78 -43.50 -15.85 31.28
CA LYS A 78 -43.88 -14.62 30.58
C LYS A 78 -42.77 -14.18 29.62
N PRO A 79 -43.10 -13.83 28.36
CA PRO A 79 -42.15 -13.26 27.43
C PRO A 79 -41.99 -11.75 27.68
N PHE A 80 -40.76 -11.31 27.90
CA PHE A 80 -40.39 -9.89 27.99
C PHE A 80 -39.70 -9.47 26.69
N ASN A 81 -40.17 -8.39 26.06
CA ASN A 81 -39.61 -7.90 24.81
C ASN A 81 -38.28 -7.17 25.04
N THR A 82 -37.24 -7.57 24.32
CA THR A 82 -35.90 -6.97 24.42
C THR A 82 -35.89 -5.60 23.73
N LEU A 83 -35.65 -4.53 24.49
CA LEU A 83 -35.50 -3.18 23.96
C LEU A 83 -34.05 -2.90 23.59
N GLU A 84 -33.13 -3.13 24.53
CA GLU A 84 -31.70 -2.94 24.34
C GLU A 84 -30.92 -4.19 24.75
N SER A 85 -29.83 -4.49 24.05
CA SER A 85 -28.92 -5.56 24.43
C SER A 85 -27.45 -5.18 24.20
N GLU A 86 -26.66 -5.32 25.26
CA GLU A 86 -25.27 -4.90 25.32
C GLU A 86 -24.39 -6.04 25.85
N VAL A 87 -23.18 -6.14 25.33
CA VAL A 87 -22.16 -7.09 25.77
C VAL A 87 -20.88 -6.35 26.10
N TYR A 88 -20.39 -6.56 27.31
CA TYR A 88 -19.09 -6.11 27.79
C TYR A 88 -18.19 -7.33 28.02
N LEU A 89 -16.98 -7.28 27.47
CA LEU A 89 -15.99 -8.35 27.62
C LEU A 89 -14.66 -7.75 28.05
N GLU A 90 -14.23 -8.07 29.26
CA GLU A 90 -12.91 -7.73 29.75
C GLU A 90 -11.90 -8.79 29.33
N VAL A 91 -10.86 -8.37 28.62
CA VAL A 91 -9.79 -9.25 28.13
C VAL A 91 -8.42 -8.74 28.54
N TYR A 92 -7.49 -9.67 28.72
CA TYR A 92 -6.11 -9.44 29.13
C TYR A 92 -5.15 -10.12 28.15
N ASN A 93 -4.15 -9.40 27.64
CA ASN A 93 -3.17 -9.93 26.66
C ASN A 93 -1.85 -10.43 27.29
N ALA A 94 -1.73 -10.39 28.63
CA ALA A 94 -0.51 -10.55 29.44
C ALA A 94 0.22 -9.24 29.83
N VAL A 95 -0.17 -8.10 29.26
CA VAL A 95 0.41 -6.78 29.54
C VAL A 95 -0.67 -5.83 30.03
N ASP A 96 -1.66 -5.59 29.18
CA ASP A 96 -2.74 -4.61 29.36
C ASP A 96 -4.09 -5.31 29.52
N ILE A 97 -5.03 -4.64 30.19
CA ILE A 97 -6.42 -5.06 30.32
C ILE A 97 -7.27 -4.07 29.54
N VAL A 98 -8.15 -4.57 28.68
CA VAL A 98 -9.10 -3.75 27.94
C VAL A 98 -10.51 -4.33 28.08
N THR A 99 -11.50 -3.44 28.05
CA THR A 99 -12.91 -3.80 28.08
C THR A 99 -13.54 -3.49 26.73
N LEU A 100 -14.06 -4.52 26.07
CA LEU A 100 -14.75 -4.42 24.80
C LEU A 100 -16.24 -4.23 25.05
N HIS A 101 -16.86 -3.25 24.42
CA HIS A 101 -18.29 -3.00 24.49
C HIS A 101 -18.91 -3.03 23.09
N ARG A 102 -19.92 -3.88 22.93
CA ARG A 102 -20.66 -4.03 21.67
C ARG A 102 -22.16 -4.18 21.93
N THR A 103 -22.96 -3.47 21.15
CA THR A 103 -24.42 -3.46 21.25
C THR A 103 -25.04 -4.38 20.20
N ALA A 104 -25.89 -5.31 20.61
CA ALA A 104 -26.62 -6.17 19.68
C ALA A 104 -27.96 -5.55 19.23
N LYS A 105 -28.61 -4.77 20.10
CA LYS A 105 -29.83 -4.01 19.79
C LYS A 105 -29.82 -2.69 20.55
N MET A 106 -29.85 -1.57 19.84
CA MET A 106 -29.96 -0.21 20.40
C MET A 106 -30.40 0.74 19.27
N GLU A 107 -31.28 1.71 19.54
CA GLU A 107 -31.81 2.58 18.47
C GLU A 107 -30.74 3.52 17.88
N ASN A 108 -29.83 4.03 18.71
CA ASN A 108 -28.85 5.03 18.31
C ASN A 108 -27.45 4.46 18.04
N ARG A 109 -27.28 3.12 18.05
CA ARG A 109 -25.97 2.49 17.93
C ARG A 109 -26.03 1.20 17.12
N ASP A 110 -25.23 1.15 16.06
CA ASP A 110 -25.19 0.01 15.13
C ASP A 110 -24.39 -1.16 15.71
N SER A 111 -24.80 -2.38 15.38
CA SER A 111 -24.18 -3.63 15.84
C SER A 111 -22.76 -3.86 15.34
N ARG A 112 -22.29 -3.07 14.38
CA ARG A 112 -20.92 -3.08 13.86
C ARG A 112 -19.96 -2.15 14.62
N LEU A 113 -20.46 -1.37 15.57
CA LEU A 113 -19.65 -0.49 16.40
C LEU A 113 -19.13 -1.22 17.65
N VAL A 114 -17.81 -1.24 17.81
CA VAL A 114 -17.14 -1.77 19.00
C VAL A 114 -16.43 -0.61 19.71
N THR A 115 -16.77 -0.37 20.97
CA THR A 115 -16.02 0.57 21.81
C THR A 115 -14.99 -0.21 22.61
N VAL A 116 -13.74 0.21 22.55
CA VAL A 116 -12.65 -0.35 23.33
C VAL A 116 -12.31 0.63 24.44
N TYR A 117 -12.47 0.21 25.69
CA TYR A 117 -12.04 0.97 26.86
C TYR A 117 -10.68 0.45 27.33
N TYR A 118 -9.74 1.35 27.59
CA TYR A 118 -8.39 1.02 28.04
C TYR A 118 -8.27 0.82 29.56
N ASP A 119 -9.26 0.15 30.17
CA ASP A 119 -9.25 -0.20 31.58
C ASP A 119 -10.22 -1.38 31.85
N ARG A 120 -10.29 -1.81 33.11
CA ARG A 120 -11.19 -2.82 33.65
C ARG A 120 -12.64 -2.36 33.62
N LEU A 121 -13.55 -3.32 33.59
CA LEU A 121 -14.99 -3.06 33.54
C LEU A 121 -15.47 -2.21 34.74
N GLU A 122 -14.89 -2.40 35.91
CA GLU A 122 -15.23 -1.62 37.12
C GLU A 122 -14.90 -0.13 37.00
N SER A 123 -13.84 0.22 36.27
CA SER A 123 -13.47 1.62 36.01
C SER A 123 -14.37 2.21 34.93
N VAL A 124 -14.71 1.42 33.92
CA VAL A 124 -15.62 1.82 32.84
C VAL A 124 -17.00 2.20 33.39
N GLU A 125 -17.53 1.43 34.35
CA GLU A 125 -18.79 1.73 35.02
C GLU A 125 -18.75 3.03 35.85
N LYS A 126 -17.56 3.49 36.25
CA LYS A 126 -17.36 4.77 36.97
C LYS A 126 -17.21 5.96 36.00
N GLY A 127 -17.14 5.74 34.69
CA GLY A 127 -17.19 6.77 33.66
C GLY A 127 -15.91 7.60 33.49
N SER A 128 -14.76 7.13 33.97
CA SER A 128 -13.49 7.88 33.95
C SER A 128 -12.40 7.15 33.17
N VAL A 129 -12.68 6.73 31.94
CA VAL A 129 -11.78 5.87 31.16
C VAL A 129 -11.69 6.33 29.71
N ASP A 130 -10.47 6.37 29.19
CA ASP A 130 -10.21 6.61 27.78
C ASP A 130 -10.77 5.47 26.92
N TYR A 131 -11.47 5.83 25.86
CA TYR A 131 -12.08 4.86 24.95
C TYR A 131 -11.83 5.21 23.50
N GLU A 132 -11.88 4.18 22.66
CA GLU A 132 -11.85 4.34 21.21
C GLU A 132 -12.95 3.53 20.55
N ASP A 133 -13.64 4.16 19.61
CA ASP A 133 -14.64 3.51 18.78
C ASP A 133 -14.02 2.96 17.49
N MET A 134 -14.37 1.71 17.18
CA MET A 134 -13.87 0.95 16.05
C MET A 134 -15.01 0.24 15.34
N TYR A 135 -14.81 -0.11 14.06
CA TYR A 135 -15.80 -0.84 13.28
C TYR A 135 -15.37 -2.28 12.99
N VAL A 136 -16.35 -3.17 12.94
CA VAL A 136 -16.19 -4.59 12.59
C VAL A 136 -17.08 -4.98 11.42
N HIS A 137 -16.72 -6.05 10.69
CA HIS A 137 -17.48 -6.59 9.54
C HIS A 137 -17.72 -5.61 8.39
N MET A 138 -16.88 -4.59 8.27
CA MET A 138 -16.86 -3.65 7.15
C MET A 138 -15.56 -3.78 6.35
N PRO A 139 -15.53 -3.30 5.09
CA PRO A 139 -14.28 -3.21 4.34
C PRO A 139 -13.23 -2.45 5.14
N TYR A 140 -12.00 -2.98 5.14
CA TYR A 140 -10.84 -2.45 5.86
C TYR A 140 -10.81 -2.64 7.39
N SER A 141 -11.74 -3.42 7.98
CA SER A 141 -11.76 -3.68 9.43
C SER A 141 -10.53 -4.44 9.96
N ALA A 142 -9.77 -5.09 9.06
CA ALA A 142 -8.56 -5.85 9.38
C ALA A 142 -7.28 -5.23 8.80
N THR A 143 -7.36 -4.02 8.22
CA THR A 143 -6.20 -3.33 7.63
C THR A 143 -6.04 -1.89 8.09
N ARG A 144 -7.13 -1.16 8.35
CA ARG A 144 -7.08 0.23 8.82
C ARG A 144 -7.01 0.32 10.34
N GLU A 145 -6.53 1.46 10.84
CA GLU A 145 -6.33 1.68 12.28
C GLU A 145 -7.61 1.63 13.10
N LYS A 146 -8.71 2.20 12.59
CA LYS A 146 -10.04 2.17 13.23
C LYS A 146 -10.81 0.87 12.97
N GLY A 147 -10.17 -0.10 12.32
CA GLY A 147 -10.69 -1.45 12.17
C GLY A 147 -10.43 -2.29 13.43
N PHE A 148 -11.49 -2.88 13.98
CA PHE A 148 -11.40 -3.61 15.24
C PHE A 148 -10.45 -4.82 15.19
N HIS A 149 -10.39 -5.55 14.06
CA HIS A 149 -9.50 -6.70 13.93
C HIS A 149 -8.02 -6.29 13.81
N THR A 150 -7.73 -5.11 13.25
CA THR A 150 -6.37 -4.53 13.26
C THR A 150 -5.92 -4.17 14.67
N PHE A 151 -6.83 -3.63 15.49
CA PHE A 151 -6.56 -3.39 16.90
C PHE A 151 -6.30 -4.70 17.65
N LEU A 152 -7.18 -5.69 17.48
CA LEU A 152 -7.08 -6.97 18.19
C LEU A 152 -5.78 -7.72 17.83
N GLU A 153 -5.34 -7.65 16.58
CA GLU A 153 -4.07 -8.21 16.14
C GLU A 153 -2.87 -7.55 16.87
N ARG A 154 -2.83 -6.21 16.88
CA ARG A 154 -1.80 -5.44 17.60
C ARG A 154 -1.84 -5.72 19.10
N TYR A 155 -3.03 -5.76 19.69
CA TYR A 155 -3.25 -6.06 21.10
C TYR A 155 -2.75 -7.46 21.48
N LEU A 156 -2.85 -8.43 20.57
CA LEU A 156 -2.35 -9.79 20.81
C LEU A 156 -0.85 -9.96 20.50
N GLY A 157 -0.21 -8.94 19.91
CA GLY A 157 1.18 -9.03 19.44
C GLY A 157 1.34 -10.03 18.29
N LEU A 158 0.30 -10.20 17.47
CA LEU A 158 0.32 -11.08 16.30
C LEU A 158 0.75 -10.28 15.07
N ASP A 159 1.54 -10.90 14.20
CA ASP A 159 1.81 -10.41 12.85
C ASP A 159 1.24 -11.43 11.87
N LEU A 160 0.08 -11.12 11.27
CA LEU A 160 -0.62 -12.06 10.40
C LEU A 160 -0.16 -11.88 8.94
N PRO A 161 0.27 -12.96 8.27
CA PRO A 161 0.80 -12.88 6.92
C PRO A 161 -0.28 -12.61 5.88
N TYR A 162 0.14 -12.12 4.72
CA TYR A 162 -0.68 -12.05 3.51
C TYR A 162 -0.64 -13.39 2.78
N VAL A 163 -1.81 -13.84 2.33
CA VAL A 163 -2.05 -15.12 1.67
C VAL A 163 -2.91 -14.93 0.42
N ASN A 164 -2.78 -15.84 -0.53
CA ASN A 164 -3.49 -15.75 -1.80
C ASN A 164 -4.98 -16.10 -1.66
N THR A 165 -5.82 -15.31 -2.31
CA THR A 165 -7.25 -15.58 -2.46
C THR A 165 -7.52 -16.46 -3.68
N TYR A 166 -8.78 -16.88 -3.83
CA TYR A 166 -9.23 -17.58 -5.05
C TYR A 166 -9.13 -16.72 -6.32
N ASN A 167 -9.06 -15.40 -6.18
CA ASN A 167 -8.97 -14.45 -7.30
C ASN A 167 -7.53 -14.03 -7.61
N ASP A 168 -6.54 -14.80 -7.12
CA ASP A 168 -5.10 -14.51 -7.23
C ASP A 168 -4.70 -13.11 -6.68
N SER A 169 -5.53 -12.50 -5.84
CA SER A 169 -5.17 -11.31 -5.07
C SER A 169 -4.65 -11.69 -3.69
N GLU A 170 -3.78 -10.86 -3.11
CA GLU A 170 -3.31 -11.03 -1.74
C GLU A 170 -4.35 -10.49 -0.74
N SER A 171 -4.59 -11.26 0.34
CA SER A 171 -5.41 -10.85 1.47
C SER A 171 -4.77 -11.27 2.78
N LYS A 172 -4.99 -10.49 3.83
CA LYS A 172 -4.44 -10.79 5.15
C LYS A 172 -5.08 -12.06 5.71
N LEU A 173 -4.30 -12.91 6.38
CA LEU A 173 -4.84 -14.06 7.10
C LEU A 173 -5.67 -13.56 8.28
N TYR A 174 -7.00 -13.56 8.12
CA TYR A 174 -7.92 -13.00 9.11
C TYR A 174 -7.89 -13.74 10.46
N LEU A 175 -7.98 -12.99 11.57
CA LEU A 175 -8.05 -13.54 12.93
C LEU A 175 -9.19 -14.55 13.11
N GLN A 176 -10.31 -14.36 12.42
CA GLN A 176 -11.45 -15.27 12.42
C GLN A 176 -11.04 -16.71 12.08
N LEU A 177 -10.10 -16.88 11.14
CA LEU A 177 -9.59 -18.19 10.74
C LEU A 177 -8.76 -18.82 11.87
N LEU A 178 -7.90 -18.04 12.51
CA LEU A 178 -7.10 -18.49 13.65
C LEU A 178 -8.00 -18.94 14.80
N PHE A 179 -8.96 -18.10 15.20
CA PHE A 179 -9.88 -18.41 16.30
C PHE A 179 -10.84 -19.57 15.98
N SER A 180 -11.12 -19.84 14.70
CA SER A 180 -11.92 -21.01 14.31
C SER A 180 -11.25 -22.35 14.64
N SER A 181 -9.92 -22.38 14.79
CA SER A 181 -9.19 -23.57 15.24
C SER A 181 -9.19 -23.75 16.76
N MET A 182 -9.51 -22.69 17.51
CA MET A 182 -9.51 -22.66 18.97
C MET A 182 -10.92 -22.89 19.55
N PHE A 183 -11.95 -22.87 18.70
CA PHE A 183 -13.34 -23.05 19.09
C PHE A 183 -13.93 -24.34 18.50
N ILE A 184 -14.45 -25.19 19.38
CA ILE A 184 -15.17 -26.40 18.98
C ILE A 184 -16.63 -26.27 19.39
N GLU A 185 -17.50 -26.10 18.40
CA GLU A 185 -18.94 -25.95 18.60
C GLU A 185 -19.64 -27.30 18.75
N GLN A 186 -20.73 -27.38 19.51
CA GLN A 186 -21.43 -28.65 19.78
C GLN A 186 -22.02 -29.30 18.52
N LYS A 187 -22.51 -28.52 17.54
CA LYS A 187 -23.18 -29.08 16.35
C LYS A 187 -22.18 -29.51 15.28
N ARG A 188 -21.16 -28.69 15.00
CA ARG A 188 -20.20 -28.94 13.92
C ARG A 188 -18.89 -29.59 14.37
N GLY A 189 -18.54 -29.46 15.65
CA GLY A 189 -17.25 -29.88 16.21
C GLY A 189 -16.99 -31.38 16.20
N TRP A 190 -18.01 -32.22 15.99
CA TRP A 190 -17.83 -33.66 15.84
C TRP A 190 -17.21 -34.08 14.51
N ALA A 191 -17.30 -33.24 13.47
CA ALA A 191 -16.87 -33.61 12.12
C ALA A 191 -15.41 -33.23 11.81
N ASP A 192 -14.95 -32.09 12.33
CA ASP A 192 -13.61 -31.55 12.08
C ASP A 192 -13.28 -30.51 13.18
N ILE A 193 -11.99 -30.39 13.53
CA ILE A 193 -11.47 -29.38 14.46
C ILE A 193 -11.69 -27.97 13.90
N VAL A 194 -11.62 -27.84 12.57
CA VAL A 194 -11.74 -26.55 11.86
C VAL A 194 -13.09 -26.44 11.15
N SER A 195 -14.12 -27.13 11.68
CA SER A 195 -15.46 -27.21 11.06
C SER A 195 -16.23 -25.88 11.08
N GLY A 196 -15.91 -24.98 12.01
CA GLY A 196 -16.51 -23.64 12.11
C GLY A 196 -15.84 -22.56 11.25
N MET A 197 -14.84 -22.89 10.44
CA MET A 197 -14.06 -21.88 9.70
C MET A 197 -14.91 -21.16 8.63
N PRO A 198 -15.01 -19.81 8.68
CA PRO A 198 -15.73 -19.05 7.68
C PRO A 198 -14.98 -19.03 6.34
N ASN A 199 -15.74 -19.02 5.24
CA ASN A 199 -15.14 -18.86 3.91
C ASN A 199 -14.91 -17.36 3.61
N LEU A 200 -13.66 -16.92 3.76
CA LEU A 200 -13.24 -15.54 3.51
C LEU A 200 -12.51 -15.36 2.16
N GLY A 201 -12.70 -16.29 1.23
CA GLY A 201 -12.11 -16.21 -0.11
C GLY A 201 -10.61 -16.52 -0.17
N ILE A 202 -10.01 -17.00 0.92
CA ILE A 202 -8.61 -17.42 1.00
C ILE A 202 -8.46 -18.86 0.49
N LYS A 203 -7.48 -19.09 -0.39
CA LYS A 203 -7.17 -20.41 -0.92
C LYS A 203 -6.56 -21.28 0.18
N GLU A 204 -7.09 -22.50 0.35
CA GLU A 204 -6.58 -23.48 1.33
C GLU A 204 -6.49 -22.92 2.76
N ALA A 205 -7.50 -22.13 3.19
CA ALA A 205 -7.51 -21.42 4.47
C ALA A 205 -7.16 -22.30 5.68
N LYS A 206 -7.63 -23.56 5.72
CA LYS A 206 -7.31 -24.53 6.79
C LYS A 206 -5.82 -24.80 6.89
N GLN A 207 -5.18 -25.08 5.74
CA GLN A 207 -3.75 -25.37 5.69
C GLN A 207 -2.95 -24.14 6.11
N ARG A 208 -3.26 -22.96 5.58
CA ARG A 208 -2.55 -21.71 5.92
C ARG A 208 -2.67 -21.34 7.40
N THR A 209 -3.84 -21.57 7.98
CA THR A 209 -4.06 -21.33 9.42
C THR A 209 -3.20 -22.26 10.27
N ILE A 210 -3.13 -23.55 9.93
CA ILE A 210 -2.29 -24.53 10.66
C ILE A 210 -0.80 -24.22 10.47
N GLU A 211 -0.38 -23.88 9.24
CA GLU A 211 1.00 -23.46 8.94
C GLU A 211 1.41 -22.27 9.82
N TYR A 212 0.52 -21.29 9.98
CA TYR A 212 0.76 -20.14 10.85
C TYR A 212 0.81 -20.53 12.35
N ILE A 213 -0.15 -21.30 12.85
CA ILE A 213 -0.19 -21.72 14.27
C ILE A 213 1.07 -22.50 14.66
N LEU A 214 1.55 -23.36 13.75
CA LEU A 214 2.76 -24.16 13.96
C LEU A 214 4.05 -23.39 13.64
N ASN A 215 3.95 -22.13 13.22
CA ASN A 215 5.07 -21.29 12.80
C ASN A 215 5.96 -21.96 11.75
N LEU A 216 5.34 -22.47 10.67
CA LEU A 216 6.03 -23.09 9.55
C LEU A 216 6.47 -22.03 8.52
N ASP A 217 7.69 -22.16 8.02
CA ASP A 217 8.27 -21.24 7.01
C ASP A 217 7.64 -21.40 5.61
N THR A 218 6.60 -22.22 5.45
CA THR A 218 5.98 -22.51 4.15
C THR A 218 5.37 -21.27 3.50
N ILE A 219 4.77 -20.39 4.30
CA ILE A 219 4.17 -19.14 3.82
C ILE A 219 5.28 -18.18 3.36
N GLU A 220 6.31 -17.97 4.19
CA GLU A 220 7.44 -17.11 3.85
C GLU A 220 8.23 -17.61 2.63
N ASN A 221 8.50 -18.91 2.56
CA ASN A 221 9.18 -19.52 1.42
C ASN A 221 8.34 -19.41 0.14
N GLY A 222 7.02 -19.51 0.27
CA GLY A 222 6.08 -19.25 -0.81
C GLY A 222 6.23 -17.83 -1.36
N LYS A 223 6.24 -16.82 -0.47
CA LYS A 223 6.42 -15.42 -0.83
C LYS A 223 7.78 -15.14 -1.47
N LYS A 224 8.87 -15.57 -0.83
CA LYS A 224 10.24 -15.43 -1.36
C LYS A 224 10.38 -16.06 -2.76
N LYS A 225 9.70 -17.18 -3.01
CA LYS A 225 9.70 -17.80 -4.33
C LYS A 225 9.02 -16.94 -5.39
N ILE A 226 7.93 -16.26 -5.06
CA ILE A 226 7.23 -15.33 -5.96
C ILE A 226 8.14 -14.13 -6.22
N ASP A 227 8.66 -13.49 -5.17
CA ASP A 227 9.55 -12.32 -5.28
C ASP A 227 10.78 -12.61 -6.16
N LEU A 228 11.45 -13.76 -5.95
CA LEU A 228 12.59 -14.19 -6.76
C LEU A 228 12.21 -14.49 -8.22
N THR A 229 10.98 -14.94 -8.46
CA THR A 229 10.48 -15.19 -9.82
C THR A 229 10.24 -13.86 -10.55
N ASP A 230 9.69 -12.86 -9.86
CA ASP A 230 9.50 -11.52 -10.40
C ASP A 230 10.82 -10.80 -10.65
N GLU A 231 11.76 -10.88 -9.71
CA GLU A 231 13.12 -10.35 -9.88
C GLU A 231 13.82 -11.01 -11.09
N LYS A 232 13.72 -12.33 -11.22
CA LYS A 232 14.21 -13.05 -12.39
C LYS A 232 13.59 -12.51 -13.68
N ASN A 233 12.27 -12.33 -13.72
CA ASN A 233 11.58 -11.81 -14.91
C ASN A 233 12.01 -10.38 -15.26
N GLN A 234 12.27 -9.54 -14.26
CA GLN A 234 12.79 -8.18 -14.48
C GLN A 234 14.21 -8.19 -15.05
N ILE A 235 15.10 -9.03 -14.51
CA ILE A 235 16.47 -9.19 -15.01
C ILE A 235 16.45 -9.69 -16.46
N GLU A 236 15.57 -10.65 -16.78
CA GLU A 236 15.41 -11.14 -18.15
C GLU A 236 14.93 -10.05 -19.12
N ARG A 237 13.99 -9.19 -18.71
CA ARG A 237 13.54 -8.04 -19.53
C ARG A 237 14.66 -7.02 -19.73
N ALA A 238 15.30 -6.57 -18.65
CA ALA A 238 16.38 -5.60 -18.74
C ALA A 238 17.55 -6.11 -19.59
N TRP A 239 17.86 -7.40 -19.50
CA TRP A 239 18.87 -8.02 -20.37
C TRP A 239 18.45 -7.99 -21.85
N ASN A 240 17.20 -8.33 -22.15
CA ASN A 240 16.68 -8.28 -23.52
C ASN A 240 16.72 -6.85 -24.08
N ASP A 241 16.38 -5.84 -23.28
CA ASP A 241 16.44 -4.44 -23.68
C ASP A 241 17.89 -4.01 -24.02
N VAL A 242 18.87 -4.45 -23.22
CA VAL A 242 20.31 -4.19 -23.49
C VAL A 242 20.76 -4.89 -24.77
N VAL A 243 20.38 -6.17 -24.96
CA VAL A 243 20.72 -6.92 -26.18
C VAL A 243 20.12 -6.25 -27.42
N GLU A 244 18.88 -5.78 -27.33
CA GLU A 244 18.21 -5.06 -28.40
C GLU A 244 18.89 -3.72 -28.70
N ALA A 245 19.20 -2.93 -27.68
CA ALA A 245 19.92 -1.66 -27.81
C ALA A 245 21.29 -1.84 -28.47
N VAL A 246 22.09 -2.81 -28.03
CA VAL A 246 23.37 -3.17 -28.65
C VAL A 246 23.19 -3.57 -30.11
N GLY A 247 22.10 -4.28 -30.43
CA GLY A 247 21.73 -4.62 -31.80
C GLY A 247 21.40 -3.39 -32.66
N VAL A 248 20.66 -2.41 -32.12
CA VAL A 248 20.31 -1.16 -32.80
C VAL A 248 21.55 -0.29 -33.02
N ASP A 249 22.37 -0.09 -31.98
CA ASP A 249 23.62 0.67 -32.05
C ASP A 249 24.59 0.04 -33.06
N GLY A 250 24.73 -1.30 -33.02
CA GLY A 250 25.49 -2.05 -34.01
C GLY A 250 25.00 -1.78 -35.43
N ARG A 251 23.70 -1.90 -35.70
CA ARG A 251 23.13 -1.61 -37.03
C ARG A 251 23.38 -0.17 -37.47
N SER A 252 23.27 0.81 -36.56
CA SER A 252 23.54 2.22 -36.86
C SER A 252 25.01 2.46 -37.27
N ALA A 253 25.94 1.70 -36.68
CA ALA A 253 27.37 1.75 -36.97
C ALA A 253 27.81 0.76 -38.08
N GLN A 254 26.88 0.12 -38.80
CA GLN A 254 27.17 -0.93 -39.79
C GLN A 254 28.02 -2.07 -39.20
N CYS A 255 27.76 -2.45 -37.96
CA CYS A 255 28.46 -3.47 -37.21
C CYS A 255 27.50 -4.58 -36.74
N ASN A 256 27.92 -5.83 -36.90
CA ASN A 256 27.27 -7.00 -36.35
C ASN A 256 27.98 -7.44 -35.07
N VAL A 257 27.24 -7.45 -33.96
CA VAL A 257 27.74 -7.96 -32.68
C VAL A 257 27.51 -9.47 -32.63
N SER A 258 28.59 -10.22 -32.42
CA SER A 258 28.55 -11.69 -32.34
C SER A 258 28.91 -12.17 -30.94
N ASN A 259 28.40 -13.34 -30.55
CA ASN A 259 28.64 -14.00 -29.24
C ASN A 259 28.10 -13.30 -27.99
N LEU A 260 27.17 -12.35 -28.13
CA LEU A 260 26.40 -11.85 -26.98
C LEU A 260 25.42 -12.94 -26.50
N PRO A 261 25.34 -13.25 -25.20
CA PRO A 261 24.42 -14.28 -24.73
C PRO A 261 22.95 -13.82 -24.82
N ASN A 262 22.09 -14.70 -25.32
CA ASN A 262 20.65 -14.43 -25.46
C ASN A 262 19.88 -14.49 -24.13
N SER A 263 20.50 -14.98 -23.06
CA SER A 263 19.91 -15.00 -21.72
C SER A 263 20.87 -14.41 -20.69
N PRO A 264 20.36 -13.76 -19.64
CA PRO A 264 21.20 -13.21 -18.58
C PRO A 264 22.00 -14.33 -17.94
N ARG A 265 23.32 -14.18 -17.97
CA ARG A 265 24.26 -15.09 -17.32
C ARG A 265 25.34 -14.28 -16.63
N ILE A 266 25.92 -14.82 -15.55
CA ILE A 266 27.06 -14.21 -14.89
C ILE A 266 28.21 -14.12 -15.90
N LEU A 267 28.52 -12.90 -16.34
CA LEU A 267 29.61 -12.63 -17.28
C LEU A 267 30.94 -12.73 -16.52
N LYS A 268 31.60 -13.89 -16.60
CA LYS A 268 33.01 -14.00 -16.17
C LYS A 268 33.88 -13.15 -17.11
N GLU A 269 35.04 -12.68 -16.65
CA GLU A 269 35.99 -11.82 -17.40
C GLU A 269 36.32 -12.32 -18.82
N ASN A 270 36.16 -13.63 -19.07
CA ASN A 270 36.39 -14.25 -20.38
C ASN A 270 35.25 -14.06 -21.41
N VAL A 271 34.14 -13.41 -21.07
CA VAL A 271 33.03 -13.16 -22.01
C VAL A 271 33.27 -11.87 -22.81
N SER A 272 33.86 -10.83 -22.22
CA SER A 272 34.24 -9.62 -22.96
C SER A 272 35.24 -9.92 -24.09
N ALA A 273 36.15 -10.87 -23.86
CA ALA A 273 37.09 -11.35 -24.87
C ALA A 273 36.47 -12.20 -25.99
N LYS A 274 35.22 -12.65 -25.84
CA LYS A 274 34.50 -13.47 -26.83
C LYS A 274 33.47 -12.68 -27.64
N VAL A 275 33.05 -11.52 -27.14
CA VAL A 275 32.16 -10.61 -27.87
C VAL A 275 32.98 -9.91 -28.93
N SER A 276 32.82 -10.36 -30.17
CA SER A 276 33.48 -9.78 -31.34
C SER A 276 32.48 -8.93 -32.11
N ILE A 277 32.86 -7.67 -32.37
CA ILE A 277 32.10 -6.74 -33.19
C ILE A 277 32.73 -6.77 -34.58
N PHE A 278 31.97 -7.21 -35.58
CA PHE A 278 32.40 -7.27 -36.97
C PHE A 278 31.74 -6.16 -37.76
N TYR A 279 32.48 -5.50 -38.64
CA TYR A 279 31.87 -4.62 -39.64
C TYR A 279 31.06 -5.45 -40.65
N VAL A 280 30.10 -4.87 -41.36
CA VAL A 280 29.24 -5.57 -42.36
C VAL A 280 30.05 -6.40 -43.39
N ASN A 281 31.31 -6.02 -43.67
CA ASN A 281 32.22 -6.75 -44.55
C ASN A 281 33.00 -7.92 -43.87
N GLY A 282 32.72 -8.24 -42.60
CA GLY A 282 33.34 -9.35 -41.87
C GLY A 282 34.73 -9.07 -41.28
N GLN A 283 35.22 -7.82 -41.34
CA GLN A 283 36.47 -7.41 -40.68
C GLN A 283 36.26 -7.09 -39.20
N ASP A 284 37.26 -7.41 -38.37
CA ASP A 284 37.29 -7.03 -36.95
C ASP A 284 37.39 -5.51 -36.82
N ILE A 285 36.58 -4.93 -35.91
CA ILE A 285 36.53 -3.49 -35.69
C ILE A 285 37.90 -2.88 -35.35
N ASN A 286 38.79 -3.62 -34.69
CA ASN A 286 40.12 -3.11 -34.32
C ASN A 286 41.05 -2.97 -35.53
N ILE A 287 40.94 -3.90 -36.49
CA ILE A 287 41.70 -3.84 -37.74
C ILE A 287 41.17 -2.66 -38.56
N HIS A 288 39.85 -2.53 -38.67
CA HIS A 288 39.24 -1.40 -39.37
C HIS A 288 39.55 -0.04 -38.72
N LEU A 289 39.58 0.03 -37.38
CA LEU A 289 40.00 1.22 -36.65
C LEU A 289 41.49 1.53 -36.84
N SER A 290 42.36 0.51 -36.94
CA SER A 290 43.77 0.71 -37.25
C SER A 290 43.94 1.23 -38.67
N ASP A 291 43.22 0.65 -39.64
CA ASP A 291 43.23 1.10 -41.03
C ASP A 291 42.76 2.55 -41.14
N LEU A 292 41.66 2.91 -40.46
CA LEU A 292 41.17 4.30 -40.38
C LEU A 292 42.15 5.23 -39.67
N LYS A 293 42.85 4.77 -38.62
CA LYS A 293 43.88 5.58 -37.92
C LYS A 293 45.13 5.76 -38.77
N ASP A 294 45.54 4.75 -39.53
CA ASP A 294 46.65 4.84 -40.47
C ASP A 294 46.28 5.74 -41.65
N GLU A 295 45.02 5.70 -42.11
CA GLU A 295 44.47 6.63 -43.09
C GLU A 295 44.45 8.07 -42.54
N LEU A 296 44.04 8.26 -41.29
CA LEU A 296 44.06 9.55 -40.59
C LEU A 296 45.50 10.02 -40.30
N GLY A 297 46.43 9.11 -40.03
CA GLY A 297 47.86 9.36 -39.89
C GLY A 297 48.50 9.82 -41.20
N ARG A 298 48.11 9.19 -42.32
CA ARG A 298 48.49 9.63 -43.67
C ARG A 298 47.92 11.02 -43.98
N LEU A 299 46.65 11.25 -43.65
CA LEU A 299 45.97 12.55 -43.83
C LEU A 299 46.48 13.67 -42.91
N SER A 300 47.06 13.34 -41.75
CA SER A 300 47.62 14.34 -40.80
C SER A 300 49.12 14.63 -41.00
N ALA A 301 49.87 13.71 -41.64
CA ALA A 301 51.24 13.96 -42.12
C ALA A 301 51.28 14.87 -43.36
N LEU A 302 50.11 15.15 -43.91
CA LEU A 302 49.85 15.99 -45.05
C LEU A 302 49.88 17.46 -44.63
N LYS A 303 50.92 18.19 -45.08
CA LYS A 303 50.97 19.64 -44.87
C LYS A 303 49.81 20.29 -45.62
N PRO A 304 49.10 21.26 -45.01
CA PRO A 304 48.04 22.00 -45.70
C PRO A 304 48.66 22.66 -46.93
N ARG A 305 48.27 22.20 -48.12
CA ARG A 305 48.45 22.99 -49.33
C ARG A 305 47.31 23.99 -49.37
N VAL A 306 47.64 25.23 -49.69
CA VAL A 306 46.67 26.31 -49.88
C VAL A 306 45.68 25.87 -50.94
N ILE A 307 44.49 25.48 -50.48
CA ILE A 307 43.28 25.35 -51.29
C ILE A 307 42.75 26.79 -51.42
N ASP A 308 42.27 27.19 -52.60
CA ASP A 308 41.75 28.54 -52.85
C ASP A 308 40.58 28.96 -51.90
N ASN A 309 40.05 28.04 -51.08
CA ASN A 309 38.96 28.25 -50.10
C ASN A 309 39.38 28.07 -48.62
N PHE A 310 40.67 28.17 -48.27
CA PHE A 310 41.15 27.96 -46.89
C PHE A 310 40.50 28.91 -45.86
N ASP A 311 40.37 30.20 -46.21
CA ASP A 311 39.75 31.20 -45.32
C ASP A 311 38.24 30.95 -45.13
N GLU A 312 37.53 30.51 -46.19
CA GLU A 312 36.10 30.19 -46.12
C GLU A 312 35.83 28.98 -45.21
N LEU A 313 36.61 27.90 -45.37
CA LEU A 313 36.49 26.69 -44.55
C LEU A 313 36.89 26.92 -43.09
N GLN A 314 37.84 27.82 -42.83
CA GLN A 314 38.21 28.20 -41.46
C GLN A 314 37.10 29.02 -40.77
N ILE A 315 36.42 29.89 -41.52
CA ILE A 315 35.24 30.63 -41.03
C ILE A 315 34.08 29.67 -40.75
N GLU A 316 33.82 28.71 -41.64
CA GLU A 316 32.79 27.67 -41.41
C GLU A 316 33.11 26.79 -40.20
N LEU A 317 34.38 26.46 -39.96
CA LEU A 317 34.78 25.71 -38.76
C LEU A 317 34.57 26.52 -37.47
N GLN A 318 34.91 27.81 -37.45
CA GLN A 318 34.66 28.66 -36.28
C GLN A 318 33.16 28.83 -36.00
N GLU A 319 32.34 28.98 -37.05
CA GLU A 319 30.90 29.11 -36.90
C GLU A 319 30.29 27.79 -36.37
N THR A 320 30.76 26.64 -36.86
CA THR A 320 30.29 25.33 -36.37
C THR A 320 30.71 25.05 -34.93
N GLU A 321 31.93 25.42 -34.51
CA GLU A 321 32.37 25.33 -33.11
C GLU A 321 31.52 26.21 -32.19
N LYS A 322 31.18 27.42 -32.62
CA LYS A 322 30.27 28.31 -31.88
C LYS A 322 28.87 27.73 -31.74
N GLN A 323 28.34 27.07 -32.79
CA GLN A 323 27.04 26.38 -32.72
C GLN A 323 27.08 25.17 -31.76
N ILE A 324 28.20 24.45 -31.69
CA ILE A 324 28.41 23.36 -30.72
C ILE A 324 28.32 23.87 -29.29
N ASP A 325 28.97 24.99 -28.98
CA ASP A 325 28.93 25.60 -27.63
C ASP A 325 27.53 26.09 -27.26
N LEU A 326 26.79 26.69 -28.21
CA LEU A 326 25.40 27.12 -28.00
C LEU A 326 24.48 25.95 -27.67
N ILE A 327 24.58 24.85 -28.40
CA ILE A 327 23.76 23.65 -28.16
C ILE A 327 24.15 22.95 -26.87
N ALA A 328 25.45 22.90 -26.53
CA ALA A 328 25.92 22.34 -25.26
C ALA A 328 25.36 23.10 -24.04
N ASN A 329 25.33 24.44 -24.11
CA ASN A 329 24.70 25.26 -23.07
C ASN A 329 23.18 25.04 -23.01
N ALA A 330 22.50 24.92 -24.14
CA ALA A 330 21.06 24.60 -24.18
C ALA A 330 20.74 23.25 -23.53
N ILE A 331 21.58 22.22 -23.75
CA ILE A 331 21.45 20.91 -23.08
C ILE A 331 21.64 21.06 -21.57
N TYR A 332 22.62 21.85 -21.13
CA TYR A 332 22.86 22.08 -19.71
C TYR A 332 21.67 22.75 -19.03
N GLU A 333 21.10 23.79 -19.65
CA GLU A 333 19.88 24.45 -19.15
C GLU A 333 18.67 23.51 -19.11
N ALA A 334 18.48 22.71 -20.16
CA ALA A 334 17.40 21.72 -20.22
C ALA A 334 17.54 20.66 -19.11
N ARG A 335 18.76 20.22 -18.80
CA ARG A 335 19.04 19.29 -17.68
C ARG A 335 18.74 19.90 -16.32
N ILE A 336 19.04 21.19 -16.11
CA ILE A 336 18.66 21.89 -14.86
C ILE A 336 17.14 21.91 -14.71
N LYS A 337 16.41 22.26 -15.79
CA LYS A 337 14.93 22.24 -15.78
C LYS A 337 14.39 20.84 -15.46
N LEU A 338 14.96 19.80 -16.08
CA LEU A 338 14.58 18.42 -15.80
C LEU A 338 14.73 18.04 -14.32
N ASN A 339 15.84 18.44 -13.68
CA ASN A 339 16.06 18.18 -12.26
C ASN A 339 15.06 18.93 -11.36
N LEU A 340 14.67 20.15 -11.72
CA LEU A 340 13.64 20.92 -11.01
C LEU A 340 12.26 20.27 -11.14
N GLU A 341 11.92 19.78 -12.33
CA GLU A 341 10.69 19.01 -12.56
C GLU A 341 10.66 17.72 -11.75
N ASP A 342 11.78 16.99 -11.70
CA ASP A 342 11.90 15.77 -10.87
C ASP A 342 11.70 16.04 -9.38
N ALA A 343 12.24 17.15 -8.87
CA ALA A 343 12.01 17.57 -7.49
C ALA A 343 10.54 17.94 -7.22
N SER A 344 9.90 18.64 -8.16
CA SER A 344 8.48 19.00 -8.08
C SER A 344 7.58 17.76 -8.09
N ILE A 345 7.83 16.80 -8.99
CA ILE A 345 7.10 15.53 -9.06
C ILE A 345 7.22 14.76 -7.75
N LYS A 346 8.42 14.72 -7.16
CA LYS A 346 8.63 14.04 -5.87
C LYS A 346 7.81 14.69 -4.76
N SER A 347 7.84 16.02 -4.65
CA SER A 347 7.05 16.77 -3.65
C SER A 347 5.54 16.55 -3.84
N LEU A 348 5.05 16.59 -5.09
CA LEU A 348 3.64 16.33 -5.41
C LEU A 348 3.20 14.91 -5.00
N ARG A 349 4.07 13.90 -5.19
CA ARG A 349 3.79 12.52 -4.75
C ARG A 349 3.67 12.41 -3.25
N GLU A 350 4.59 13.02 -2.50
CA GLU A 350 4.58 13.03 -1.02
C GLU A 350 3.30 13.71 -0.49
N ASN A 351 2.90 14.84 -1.09
CA ASN A 351 1.66 15.53 -0.76
C ASN A 351 0.42 14.69 -1.09
N LEU A 352 0.39 14.03 -2.24
CA LEU A 352 -0.70 13.13 -2.63
C LEU A 352 -0.86 11.96 -1.66
N ASP A 353 0.23 11.39 -1.17
CA ASP A 353 0.15 10.28 -0.22
C ASP A 353 -0.39 10.74 1.15
N THR A 354 0.01 11.94 1.59
CA THR A 354 -0.57 12.57 2.80
C THR A 354 -2.07 12.80 2.64
N ILE A 355 -2.51 13.36 1.50
CA ILE A 355 -3.93 13.60 1.22
C ILE A 355 -4.72 12.28 1.16
N LYS A 356 -4.15 11.22 0.59
CA LYS A 356 -4.81 9.89 0.58
C LYS A 356 -5.03 9.35 1.99
N ILE A 357 -4.05 9.51 2.89
CA ILE A 357 -4.17 9.13 4.30
C ILE A 357 -5.28 9.96 4.96
N ASP A 358 -5.29 11.27 4.76
CA ASP A 358 -6.30 12.16 5.33
C ASP A 358 -7.72 11.82 4.82
N ILE A 359 -7.88 11.53 3.53
CA ILE A 359 -9.16 11.06 2.96
C ILE A 359 -9.58 9.75 3.63
N ALA A 360 -8.65 8.81 3.85
CA ALA A 360 -8.95 7.54 4.48
C ALA A 360 -9.43 7.73 5.92
N ASN A 361 -8.75 8.59 6.69
CA ASN A 361 -9.07 8.92 8.08
C ASN A 361 -10.43 9.62 8.19
N ASN A 362 -10.68 10.64 7.35
CA ASN A 362 -11.97 11.33 7.33
C ASN A 362 -13.13 10.40 6.92
N LYS A 363 -12.90 9.48 5.97
CA LYS A 363 -13.90 8.46 5.60
C LYS A 363 -14.19 7.51 6.76
N ASP A 364 -13.18 7.13 7.54
CA ASP A 364 -13.36 6.27 8.71
C ASP A 364 -14.10 7.01 9.83
N ALA A 365 -13.77 8.28 10.09
CA ALA A 365 -14.52 9.12 11.02
C ALA A 365 -15.99 9.28 10.62
N ALA A 366 -16.25 9.54 9.33
CA ALA A 366 -17.62 9.62 8.80
C ALA A 366 -18.39 8.29 8.95
N ARG A 367 -17.69 7.15 8.81
CA ARG A 367 -18.30 5.83 9.03
C ARG A 367 -18.66 5.63 10.51
N LEU A 368 -17.74 5.91 11.42
CA LEU A 368 -17.99 5.76 12.85
C LEU A 368 -19.17 6.65 13.32
N ARG A 369 -19.23 7.90 12.84
CA ARG A 369 -20.37 8.79 13.11
C ARG A 369 -21.70 8.22 12.62
N LYS A 370 -21.72 7.61 11.42
CA LYS A 370 -22.93 6.93 10.89
C LYS A 370 -23.35 5.70 11.70
N LEU A 371 -22.41 5.06 12.40
CA LEU A 371 -22.67 3.88 13.24
C LEU A 371 -23.16 4.25 14.66
N GLY A 372 -23.26 5.54 14.98
CA GLY A 372 -23.70 6.01 16.30
C GLY A 372 -22.57 6.24 17.31
N SER A 373 -21.34 6.39 16.82
CA SER A 373 -20.23 6.86 17.67
C SER A 373 -20.39 8.34 18.00
N ASP A 374 -20.05 8.70 19.23
CA ASP A 374 -19.99 10.10 19.70
C ASP A 374 -18.75 10.87 19.18
N ILE A 375 -18.00 10.29 18.23
CA ILE A 375 -16.90 10.98 17.53
C ILE A 375 -17.43 12.29 16.92
N GLY A 376 -17.02 13.40 17.53
CA GLY A 376 -17.43 14.76 17.17
C GLY A 376 -18.39 15.45 18.15
N SER A 377 -18.81 14.83 19.25
CA SER A 377 -19.54 15.54 20.32
C SER A 377 -18.67 16.60 21.02
N GLU A 378 -17.35 16.50 20.87
CA GLU A 378 -16.39 17.54 21.29
C GLU A 378 -16.38 18.79 20.39
N ILE A 379 -16.87 18.67 19.14
CA ILE A 379 -17.09 19.83 18.26
C ILE A 379 -18.28 20.65 18.77
N MET A 380 -19.29 19.99 19.36
CA MET A 380 -20.39 20.64 20.09
C MET A 380 -19.91 21.27 21.42
N ASN A 381 -18.81 20.77 21.99
CA ASN A 381 -18.13 21.39 23.15
C ASN A 381 -17.09 22.45 22.76
N GLY A 382 -17.04 22.82 21.47
CA GLY A 382 -16.15 23.86 20.98
C GLY A 382 -14.67 23.49 21.11
N ILE A 383 -14.24 22.27 20.75
CA ILE A 383 -12.82 21.92 20.72
C ILE A 383 -12.49 21.22 19.40
N CYS A 384 -11.43 21.68 18.72
CA CYS A 384 -10.97 21.10 17.46
C CYS A 384 -10.26 19.75 17.69
N PRO A 385 -10.70 18.64 17.08
CA PRO A 385 -10.14 17.30 17.30
C PRO A 385 -8.77 17.07 16.64
N VAL A 386 -8.26 18.05 15.89
CA VAL A 386 -6.94 17.95 15.21
C VAL A 386 -5.85 18.69 15.99
N CYS A 387 -6.19 19.81 16.65
CA CYS A 387 -5.21 20.67 17.31
C CYS A 387 -5.52 21.01 18.78
N ASN A 388 -6.59 20.43 19.36
CA ASN A 388 -7.02 20.65 20.74
C ASN A 388 -7.27 22.12 21.13
N GLN A 389 -7.54 22.99 20.17
CA GLN A 389 -7.87 24.39 20.43
C GLN A 389 -9.36 24.58 20.72
N THR A 390 -9.65 25.43 21.70
CA THR A 390 -11.00 25.86 22.08
C THR A 390 -11.58 26.80 21.01
N ILE A 391 -12.66 26.36 20.36
CA ILE A 391 -13.56 27.15 19.54
C ILE A 391 -14.37 28.04 20.49
N ALA A 392 -14.09 29.35 20.46
CA ALA A 392 -14.78 30.30 21.32
C ALA A 392 -16.24 30.48 20.88
N ASP A 393 -17.16 30.16 21.78
CA ASP A 393 -18.60 30.34 21.59
C ASP A 393 -18.94 31.83 21.80
N THR A 394 -19.04 32.59 20.71
CA THR A 394 -19.37 34.03 20.77
C THR A 394 -20.54 34.34 19.84
N LEU A 395 -21.66 34.80 20.40
CA LEU A 395 -22.89 35.23 19.72
C LEU A 395 -22.73 36.54 18.89
N LEU A 396 -21.51 36.96 18.59
CA LEU A 396 -21.21 38.11 17.75
C LEU A 396 -20.31 37.65 16.58
N PRO A 397 -20.61 38.04 15.33
CA PRO A 397 -19.84 37.62 14.18
C PRO A 397 -18.46 38.28 14.25
N LEU A 398 -17.46 37.53 14.71
CA LEU A 398 -16.06 37.88 14.52
C LEU A 398 -15.75 37.68 13.04
N ALA A 399 -15.19 38.69 12.40
CA ALA A 399 -14.92 38.76 10.95
C ALA A 399 -13.90 37.75 10.41
N ASN A 400 -13.59 36.68 11.15
CA ASN A 400 -12.80 35.54 10.74
C ASN A 400 -13.58 34.26 11.07
N ASP A 401 -14.60 33.99 10.26
CA ASP A 401 -15.22 32.67 10.19
C ASP A 401 -14.15 31.65 9.77
N PHE A 402 -13.53 30.98 10.73
CA PHE A 402 -13.07 29.62 10.48
C PHE A 402 -14.34 28.78 10.35
N HIS A 403 -14.89 28.73 9.13
CA HIS A 403 -15.96 27.82 8.80
C HIS A 403 -15.39 26.40 8.96
N VAL A 404 -15.62 25.81 10.13
CA VAL A 404 -15.23 24.43 10.39
C VAL A 404 -16.08 23.58 9.46
N MET A 405 -15.46 23.11 8.36
CA MET A 405 -16.13 22.29 7.36
C MET A 405 -16.69 21.03 8.03
N SER A 406 -17.89 20.62 7.61
CA SER A 406 -18.40 19.31 8.00
C SER A 406 -17.47 18.20 7.48
N ILE A 407 -17.46 17.03 8.14
CA ILE A 407 -16.62 15.89 7.71
C ILE A 407 -16.89 15.54 6.24
N ASP A 408 -18.14 15.62 5.79
CA ASP A 408 -18.52 15.33 4.40
C ASP A 408 -18.00 16.40 3.42
N GLU A 409 -18.01 17.68 3.80
CA GLU A 409 -17.42 18.77 3.00
C GLU A 409 -15.89 18.68 2.96
N ASN A 410 -15.26 18.32 4.08
CA ASN A 410 -13.82 18.10 4.15
C ASN A 410 -13.40 16.95 3.22
N ILE A 411 -14.16 15.85 3.20
CA ILE A 411 -13.92 14.75 2.24
C ILE A 411 -14.03 15.24 0.80
N LYS A 412 -15.05 16.03 0.45
CA LYS A 412 -15.20 16.58 -0.91
C LYS A 412 -14.03 17.50 -1.27
N HIS A 413 -13.63 18.36 -0.35
CA HIS A 413 -12.50 19.28 -0.55
C HIS A 413 -11.19 18.51 -0.75
N LEU A 414 -10.89 17.52 0.10
CA LEU A 414 -9.71 16.68 -0.04
C LEU A 414 -9.72 15.85 -1.33
N VAL A 415 -10.88 15.35 -1.76
CA VAL A 415 -11.02 14.64 -3.05
C VAL A 415 -10.76 15.59 -4.22
N ALA A 416 -11.30 16.81 -4.20
CA ALA A 416 -11.03 17.82 -5.22
C ALA A 416 -9.54 18.23 -5.24
N GLN A 417 -8.91 18.39 -4.08
CA GLN A 417 -7.46 18.61 -3.99
C GLN A 417 -6.68 17.45 -4.59
N LYS A 418 -7.05 16.21 -4.27
CA LYS A 418 -6.43 15.02 -4.82
C LYS A 418 -6.49 15.01 -6.36
N GLU A 419 -7.65 15.28 -6.94
CA GLU A 419 -7.83 15.36 -8.41
C GLU A 419 -6.96 16.48 -9.02
N MET A 420 -6.88 17.64 -8.38
CA MET A 420 -6.02 18.74 -8.81
C MET A 420 -4.53 18.34 -8.79
N PHE A 421 -4.08 17.65 -7.73
CA PHE A 421 -2.70 17.17 -7.63
C PHE A 421 -2.39 16.04 -8.61
N GLU A 422 -3.33 15.13 -8.88
CA GLU A 422 -3.19 14.09 -9.91
C GLU A 422 -3.04 14.72 -11.30
N PHE A 423 -3.87 15.73 -11.61
CA PHE A 423 -3.75 16.48 -12.87
C PHE A 423 -2.43 17.25 -12.98
N ALA A 424 -1.99 17.91 -11.91
CA ALA A 424 -0.70 18.60 -11.90
C ALA A 424 0.46 17.59 -12.11
N LEU A 425 0.40 16.42 -11.48
CA LEU A 425 1.41 15.38 -11.61
C LEU A 425 1.47 14.83 -13.04
N GLU A 426 0.31 14.61 -13.67
CA GLU A 426 0.22 14.23 -15.08
C GLU A 426 0.89 15.28 -15.98
N GLY A 427 0.54 16.57 -15.81
CA GLY A 427 1.17 17.66 -16.56
C GLY A 427 2.69 17.75 -16.36
N HIS A 428 3.18 17.66 -15.12
CA HIS A 428 4.62 17.64 -14.85
C HIS A 428 5.31 16.40 -15.46
N SER A 429 4.62 15.25 -15.50
CA SER A 429 5.15 14.03 -16.12
C SER A 429 5.25 14.13 -17.64
N GLU A 430 4.27 14.76 -18.30
CA GLU A 430 4.33 15.07 -19.74
C GLU A 430 5.44 16.06 -20.05
N THR A 431 5.55 17.14 -19.27
CA THR A 431 6.62 18.15 -19.43
C THR A 431 8.00 17.53 -19.28
N LYS A 432 8.15 16.55 -18.36
CA LYS A 432 9.37 15.77 -18.18
C LYS A 432 9.69 14.91 -19.41
N GLU A 433 8.71 14.26 -20.00
CA GLU A 433 8.88 13.49 -21.24
C GLU A 433 9.30 14.40 -22.41
N GLU A 434 8.68 15.56 -22.55
CA GLU A 434 9.04 16.56 -23.56
C GLU A 434 10.48 17.07 -23.39
N LEU A 435 10.89 17.38 -22.16
CA LEU A 435 12.27 17.79 -21.85
C LEU A 435 13.28 16.69 -22.17
N LYS A 436 12.97 15.42 -21.86
CA LYS A 436 13.83 14.29 -22.23
C LYS A 436 13.96 14.14 -23.75
N ASN A 437 12.86 14.24 -24.48
CA ASN A 437 12.86 14.18 -25.94
C ASN A 437 13.65 15.34 -26.55
N SER A 438 13.49 16.55 -26.03
CA SER A 438 14.26 17.73 -26.45
C SER A 438 15.76 17.56 -26.18
N ILE A 439 16.14 17.03 -25.02
CA ILE A 439 17.54 16.72 -24.71
C ILE A 439 18.09 15.69 -25.70
N SER A 440 17.37 14.62 -25.99
CA SER A 440 17.79 13.60 -26.96
C SER A 440 17.96 14.17 -28.37
N GLN A 441 17.04 15.04 -28.81
CA GLN A 441 17.16 15.73 -30.09
C GLN A 441 18.38 16.66 -30.12
N LEU A 442 18.60 17.47 -29.09
CA LEU A 442 19.77 18.35 -28.99
C LEU A 442 21.09 17.56 -28.92
N GLU A 443 21.10 16.40 -28.28
CA GLU A 443 22.26 15.49 -28.26
C GLU A 443 22.52 14.90 -29.66
N SER A 444 21.47 14.57 -30.41
CA SER A 444 21.60 14.09 -31.79
C SER A 444 22.16 15.17 -32.74
N THR A 445 21.72 16.43 -32.59
CA THR A 445 22.23 17.56 -33.39
C THR A 445 23.64 17.95 -33.00
N LEU A 446 23.98 17.88 -31.71
CA LEU A 446 25.35 18.03 -31.23
C LEU A 446 26.27 16.96 -31.83
N PHE A 447 25.78 15.72 -31.94
CA PHE A 447 26.54 14.63 -32.57
C PHE A 447 26.78 14.88 -34.06
N THR A 448 25.76 15.30 -34.83
CA THR A 448 25.93 15.60 -36.26
C THR A 448 26.84 16.79 -36.50
N LEU A 449 26.74 17.86 -35.70
CA LEU A 449 27.63 19.03 -35.80
C LEU A 449 29.07 18.68 -35.43
N ARG A 450 29.30 17.83 -34.42
CA ARG A 450 30.65 17.31 -34.12
C ARG A 450 31.20 16.50 -35.28
N ARG A 451 30.36 15.69 -35.95
CA ARG A 451 30.76 14.95 -37.16
C ARG A 451 31.09 15.89 -38.32
N LEU A 452 30.31 16.95 -38.50
CA LEU A 452 30.55 17.97 -39.53
C LEU A 452 31.85 18.75 -39.24
N ALA A 453 32.10 19.15 -37.99
CA ALA A 453 33.35 19.77 -37.58
C ALA A 453 34.56 18.83 -37.79
N LEU A 454 34.39 17.53 -37.57
CA LEU A 454 35.40 16.52 -37.90
C LEU A 454 35.63 16.41 -39.42
N SER A 455 34.58 16.46 -40.24
CA SER A 455 34.66 16.46 -41.70
C SER A 455 35.34 17.72 -42.25
N LEU A 456 34.96 18.90 -41.75
CA LEU A 456 35.59 20.16 -42.14
C LEU A 456 37.07 20.17 -41.74
N ARG A 457 37.40 19.62 -40.57
CA ARG A 457 38.80 19.39 -40.19
C ARG A 457 39.47 18.46 -41.18
N SER A 458 38.89 17.32 -41.55
CA SER A 458 39.51 16.43 -42.55
C SER A 458 39.64 17.08 -43.93
N ASP A 459 38.68 17.89 -44.38
CA ASP A 459 38.70 18.56 -45.69
C ASP A 459 39.76 19.66 -45.76
N LEU A 460 39.98 20.39 -44.65
CA LEU A 460 41.12 21.31 -44.48
C LEU A 460 42.47 20.59 -44.57
N TYR A 461 42.51 19.27 -44.35
CA TYR A 461 43.72 18.45 -44.34
C TYR A 461 43.77 17.37 -45.45
N ALA A 462 42.83 17.33 -46.41
CA ALA A 462 42.73 16.28 -47.44
C ALA A 462 43.54 16.58 -48.73
N GLU A 463 44.21 15.56 -49.29
CA GLU A 463 45.05 15.60 -50.51
C GLU A 463 44.24 15.31 -51.79
N TYR A 464 44.40 16.11 -52.86
CA TYR A 464 43.93 15.73 -54.20
C TYR A 464 44.89 14.68 -54.79
N GLY A 465 44.42 13.44 -54.91
CA GLY A 465 45.06 12.46 -55.77
C GLY A 465 45.04 12.94 -57.22
N SER A 466 46.20 13.28 -57.77
CA SER A 466 46.41 13.37 -59.21
C SER A 466 47.77 12.81 -59.58
N GLN A 467 47.77 11.53 -59.94
CA GLN A 467 48.36 11.03 -61.19
C GLN A 467 47.65 9.75 -61.62
#